data_AF-A0A661HFG4-F1
#
_entry.id   AF-A0A661HFG4-F1
#
_cell.length_a   1.000
_cell.length_b   1.000
_cell.length_c   1.000
_cell.angle_alpha   90.00
_cell.angle_beta   90.00
_cell.angle_gamma   90.00
#
_symmetry.space_group_name_H-M   'P 1'
#
loop_
_entity.id
_entity.type
_entity.pdbx_description
1 polymer ?
#
loop_
_entity_poly.entity_id
_entity_poly.type
_entity_poly.pdbx_seq_one_letter_code
_entity_poly.pdbx_strand_id
1 'polypeptide(L)' 'MTCTHFGACGSCGLYALPYAQQLKEKKQRVSKLLAPFYGERLEVFDSDTSHYRARAEFRIWHDGERCDYAMG' A
#
# COMPACT_ATOMS: atom_id res chain seq x y z
N MET A 1 -10.97 -3.59 -5.49
CA MET A 1 -11.02 -2.22 -4.94
C MET A 1 -11.08 -1.24 -6.10
N THR A 2 -12.04 -0.31 -6.07
CA THR A 2 -12.10 0.83 -6.99
C THR A 2 -11.90 2.11 -6.18
N CYS A 3 -10.91 2.93 -6.53
CA CYS A 3 -10.65 4.21 -5.88
C CYS A 3 -10.58 5.29 -6.96
N THR A 4 -11.28 6.40 -6.75
CA THR A 4 -11.30 7.55 -7.65
C THR A 4 -9.99 8.36 -7.63
N HIS A 5 -9.12 8.11 -6.65
CA HIS A 5 -7.87 8.86 -6.45
C HIS A 5 -6.61 8.06 -6.77
N PHE A 6 -6.72 6.85 -7.34
CA PHE A 6 -5.54 6.10 -7.77
C PHE A 6 -4.69 6.91 -8.76
N GLY A 7 -3.37 6.84 -8.61
CA GLY A 7 -2.41 7.61 -9.41
C GLY A 7 -2.33 9.10 -9.07
N ALA A 8 -3.35 9.68 -8.42
CA ALA A 8 -3.33 11.07 -7.94
C ALA A 8 -2.93 11.17 -6.46
N CYS A 9 -3.39 10.23 -5.64
CA CYS A 9 -3.05 10.11 -4.23
C CYS A 9 -1.87 9.15 -4.04
N GLY A 10 -0.87 9.55 -3.24
CA GLY A 10 0.36 8.78 -3.02
C GLY A 10 0.19 7.50 -2.19
N SER A 11 -0.98 7.25 -1.59
CA SER A 11 -1.14 6.19 -0.60
C SER A 11 -1.13 4.76 -1.17
N CYS A 12 -1.42 4.58 -2.47
CA CYS A 12 -1.54 3.27 -3.13
C CYS A 12 -0.68 3.22 -4.40
N GLY A 13 0.62 2.89 -4.27
CA GLY A 13 1.58 2.95 -5.41
C GLY A 13 1.54 1.78 -6.41
N LEU A 14 0.91 0.65 -6.07
CA LEU A 14 0.87 -0.56 -6.92
C LEU A 14 -0.56 -0.88 -7.41
N TYR A 15 -1.42 0.13 -7.49
CA TYR A 15 -2.86 -0.03 -7.75
C TYR A 15 -3.20 -0.73 -9.08
N ALA A 16 -2.31 -0.66 -10.08
CA ALA A 16 -2.50 -1.31 -11.38
C ALA A 16 -2.17 -2.82 -11.37
N LEU A 17 -1.53 -3.30 -10.30
CA LEU A 17 -1.08 -4.69 -10.19
C LEU A 17 -2.06 -5.50 -9.32
N PRO A 18 -2.50 -6.70 -9.73
CA PRO A 18 -3.33 -7.55 -8.88
C PRO A 18 -2.64 -7.91 -7.56
N TYR A 19 -3.40 -8.00 -6.48
CA TYR A 19 -2.85 -8.22 -5.13
C TYR A 19 -1.96 -9.47 -5.02
N ALA A 20 -2.40 -10.59 -5.61
CA ALA A 20 -1.63 -11.83 -5.63
C ALA A 20 -0.25 -11.65 -6.31
N GLN A 21 -0.18 -10.82 -7.35
CA GLN A 21 1.09 -10.52 -8.03
C GLN A 21 1.96 -9.59 -7.19
N GLN A 22 1.39 -8.56 -6.57
CA GLN A 22 2.12 -7.70 -5.62
C GLN A 22 2.76 -8.52 -4.49
N LEU A 23 2.00 -9.47 -3.91
CA LEU A 23 2.49 -10.34 -2.83
C LEU A 23 3.63 -11.25 -3.31
N LYS A 24 3.48 -11.85 -4.50
CA LYS A 24 4.51 -12.69 -5.11
C LYS A 24 5.83 -11.92 -5.33
N GLU A 25 5.75 -10.71 -5.88
CA GLU A 25 6.92 -9.88 -6.14
C GLU A 25 7.62 -9.45 -4.84
N LYS A 26 6.84 -9.06 -3.82
CA LYS A 26 7.39 -8.74 -2.49
C LYS A 26 8.09 -9.94 -1.86
N LYS A 27 7.48 -11.13 -1.90
CA LYS A 27 8.10 -12.36 -1.40
C LYS A 27 9.44 -12.64 -2.09
N GLN A 28 9.46 -12.61 -3.43
CA GLN A 28 10.68 -12.85 -4.20
C GLN A 28 11.78 -11.84 -3.88
N ARG A 29 11.42 -10.55 -3.75
CA ARG A 29 12.36 -9.48 -3.40
C ARG A 29 12.98 -9.72 -2.02
N VAL A 30 12.16 -10.03 -1.01
CA VAL A 30 12.65 -10.24 0.36
C VAL A 30 13.47 -11.54 0.46
N SER A 31 13.05 -12.63 -0.20
CA SER A 31 13.86 -13.86 -0.24
C SER A 31 15.25 -13.64 -0.83
N LYS A 32 15.37 -12.85 -1.90
CA LYS A 32 16.68 -12.50 -2.49
C LYS A 32 17.53 -11.65 -1.53
N LEU A 33 16.90 -10.68 -0.87
CA LEU A 33 17.59 -9.80 0.08
C LEU A 33 18.15 -10.57 1.29
N LEU A 34 17.41 -11.57 1.78
CA LEU A 34 17.77 -12.33 2.96
C LEU A 34 18.63 -13.57 2.68
N ALA A 35 18.82 -13.96 1.43
CA ALA A 35 19.54 -15.19 1.05
C ALA A 35 20.91 -15.39 1.74
N PRO A 36 21.74 -14.34 2.01
CA PRO A 36 23.00 -14.51 2.74
C PRO A 36 22.85 -14.84 4.23
N PHE A 37 21.68 -14.60 4.82
CA PHE A 37 21.43 -14.69 6.27
C PHE A 37 20.36 -15.72 6.63
N TYR A 38 19.47 -16.05 5.69
CA TYR A 38 18.33 -16.93 5.90
C TYR A 38 18.08 -17.76 4.64
N GLY A 39 18.30 -19.08 4.75
CA GLY A 39 18.20 -20.03 3.63
C GLY A 39 16.89 -20.81 3.56
N GLU A 40 16.02 -20.65 4.55
CA GLU A 40 14.74 -21.36 4.60
C GLU A 40 13.62 -20.60 3.86
N ARG A 41 12.47 -21.26 3.72
CA ARG A 41 11.30 -20.67 3.08
C ARG A 41 10.65 -19.65 4.01
N LEU A 42 10.50 -18.41 3.52
CA LEU A 42 9.71 -17.39 4.21
C LEU A 42 8.23 -17.82 4.32
N GLU A 43 7.73 -17.80 5.54
CA GLU A 43 6.30 -17.76 5.84
C GLU A 43 5.73 -16.41 5.40
N VAL A 44 4.50 -16.42 4.89
CA VAL A 44 3.85 -15.22 4.35
C VAL A 44 2.48 -15.10 4.98
N PHE A 45 2.25 -13.96 5.63
CA PHE A 45 0.96 -13.54 6.17
C PHE A 45 0.47 -12.37 5.32
N ASP A 46 -0.65 -12.55 4.64
CA ASP A 46 -1.27 -11.53 3.82
C ASP A 46 -2.43 -10.86 4.55
N SER A 47 -2.71 -9.62 4.17
CA SER A 47 -3.88 -8.89 4.67
C SER A 47 -5.07 -9.06 3.73
N ASP A 48 -6.25 -8.65 4.21
CA ASP A 48 -7.37 -8.34 3.33
C ASP A 48 -6.94 -7.31 2.27
N THR A 49 -7.54 -7.43 1.08
CA THR A 49 -7.18 -6.57 -0.08
C THR A 49 -7.65 -5.13 0.06
N SER A 50 -8.52 -4.84 1.03
CA SER A 50 -9.11 -3.53 1.29
C SER A 50 -9.47 -3.39 2.77
N HIS A 51 -9.66 -2.15 3.25
CA HIS A 51 -10.08 -1.83 4.62
C HIS A 51 -9.12 -2.31 5.73
N TYR A 52 -7.86 -2.60 5.39
CA TYR A 52 -6.87 -3.14 6.32
C TYR A 52 -6.16 -2.08 7.19
N ARG A 53 -6.26 -0.78 6.87
CA ARG A 53 -5.62 0.29 7.67
C ARG A 53 -6.49 0.64 8.87
N ALA A 54 -5.94 0.51 10.08
CA ALA A 54 -6.61 0.88 11.33
C ALA A 54 -6.60 2.40 11.63
N ARG A 55 -5.83 3.19 10.86
CA ARG A 55 -5.71 4.65 11.01
C ARG A 55 -5.60 5.30 9.65
N ALA A 56 -6.22 6.47 9.52
CA ALA A 56 -6.03 7.40 8.41
C ALA A 56 -5.72 8.80 8.96
N GLU A 57 -4.89 9.55 8.25
CA GLU A 57 -4.56 10.93 8.58
C GLU A 57 -4.94 11.82 7.40
N PHE A 58 -5.54 12.96 7.73
CA PHE A 58 -5.96 13.94 6.74
C PHE A 58 -5.33 15.28 7.08
N ARG A 59 -4.70 15.88 6.09
CA ARG A 59 -4.38 17.31 6.15
C ARG A 59 -5.62 18.07 5.72
N ILE A 60 -5.96 19.10 6.49
CA ILE A 60 -7.09 19.98 6.24
C ILE A 60 -6.52 21.38 6.02
N TRP A 61 -7.03 22.09 5.03
CA TRP A 61 -6.69 23.48 4.77
C TRP A 61 -7.91 24.25 4.25
N HIS A 62 -7.82 25.58 4.29
CA HIS A 62 -8.86 26.45 3.77
C HIS A 62 -8.36 27.20 2.53
N ASP A 63 -9.24 27.36 1.56
CA ASP A 63 -9.07 28.23 0.40
C ASP A 63 -10.27 29.20 0.34
N GLY A 64 -10.09 30.39 0.92
CA GLY A 64 -11.18 31.32 1.20
C GLY A 64 -12.22 30.72 2.16
N GLU A 65 -13.50 30.76 1.75
CA GLU A 65 -14.62 30.18 2.50
C GLU A 65 -14.74 28.65 2.35
N ARG A 66 -13.88 28.03 1.51
CA ARG A 66 -13.89 26.58 1.27
C ARG A 66 -12.89 25.88 2.19
N CYS A 67 -13.29 24.73 2.72
CA CYS A 67 -12.42 23.82 3.47
C CYS A 67 -12.17 22.56 2.63
N ASP A 68 -10.90 22.22 2.41
CA ASP A 68 -10.44 21.07 1.63
C ASP A 68 -9.60 20.13 2.48
N TYR A 69 -9.44 18.88 2.01
CA TYR A 69 -8.65 17.87 2.68
C TYR A 69 -7.90 16.97 1.70
N ALA A 70 -6.80 16.37 2.17
CA ALA A 70 -6.06 15.34 1.47
C ALA A 70 -5.58 14.27 2.45
N MET A 71 -5.65 13.02 2.04
CA MET A 71 -5.10 11.90 2.79
C MET A 71 -3.57 11.94 2.70
N GLY A 72 -2.92 11.78 3.86
CA GLY A 72 -1.46 11.66 3.96
C GLY A 72 -0.90 10.33 3.45
#